data_AF-A0A950FWW8-F1
#
_entry.id   AF-A0A950FWW8-F1
#
_cell.length_a   1.000
_cell.length_b   1.000
_cell.length_c   1.000
_cell.angle_alpha   90.00
_cell.angle_beta   90.00
_cell.angle_gamma   90.00
#
_symmetry.space_group_name_H-M   'P 1'
#
loop_
_entity.id
_entity.type
_entity.pdbx_description
1 polymer ?
#
loop_
_entity_poly.entity_id
_entity_poly.type
_entity_poly.pdbx_seq_one_letter_code
_entity_poly.pdbx_strand_id
1 'polypeptide(L)' 'RSLEILRHIKKHSSLPVISVGGIMNEDDAKQRFDAGAELIQIYTGFVYRGPRLVGEIASGLIN' A
#
# COMPACT_ATOMS: atom_id res chain seq x y z
N ARG A 1 12.45 1.69 2.45
CA ARG A 1 12.76 1.56 1.00
C ARG A 1 11.57 1.76 0.06
N SER A 2 10.63 0.81 -0.11
CA SER A 2 9.60 0.96 -1.17
C SER A 2 8.69 2.19 -0.99
N LEU A 3 8.36 2.53 0.26
CA LEU A 3 7.61 3.74 0.59
C LEU A 3 8.37 5.05 0.28
N GLU A 4 9.69 5.06 0.47
CA GLU A 4 10.53 6.22 0.15
C GLU A 4 10.60 6.44 -1.37
N ILE A 5 10.70 5.35 -2.14
CA ILE A 5 10.68 5.39 -3.60
C ILE A 5 9.32 5.89 -4.11
N LEU A 6 8.21 5.47 -3.51
CA LEU A 6 6.89 6.02 -3.83
C LEU A 6 6.86 7.54 -3.67
N ARG A 7 7.32 8.05 -2.52
CA ARG A 7 7.37 9.50 -2.26
C ARG A 7 8.25 10.23 -3.27
N HIS A 8 9.36 9.64 -3.68
CA HIS A 8 10.21 10.20 -4.70
C HIS A 8 9.49 10.26 -6.06
N ILE A 9 8.86 9.17 -6.50
CA ILE A 9 8.13 9.12 -7.78
C ILE A 9 7.00 10.15 -7.81
N LYS A 10 6.18 10.24 -6.76
CA LYS A 10 5.05 11.20 -6.72
C LYS A 10 5.49 12.67 -6.73
N LYS A 11 6.72 12.99 -6.32
CA LYS A 11 7.29 14.34 -6.46
C LYS A 11 7.68 14.68 -7.90
N HIS A 12 7.96 13.68 -8.73
CA HIS A 12 8.52 13.87 -10.07
C HIS A 12 7.60 13.38 -11.20
N SER A 13 6.46 12.77 -10.88
CA SER A 13 5.51 12.23 -11.84
C SER A 13 4.08 12.45 -11.38
N SER A 14 3.24 12.89 -12.31
CA SER A 14 1.78 12.99 -12.14
C SER A 14 1.04 11.73 -12.59
N LEU A 15 1.74 10.71 -13.09
CA LEU A 15 1.11 9.45 -13.46
C LEU A 15 0.56 8.73 -12.22
N PRO A 16 -0.55 7.98 -12.35
CA PRO A 16 -0.99 7.09 -11.29
C PRO A 16 0.09 6.05 -10.94
N VAL A 17 0.27 5.79 -9.65
CA VAL A 17 1.25 4.85 -9.12
C VAL A 17 0.54 3.77 -8.32
N ILE A 18 0.85 2.52 -8.65
CA ILE A 18 0.49 1.35 -7.85
C ILE A 18 1.67 1.04 -6.91
N SER A 19 1.49 1.21 -5.60
CA SER A 19 2.57 0.96 -4.64
C SER A 19 2.58 -0.46 -4.11
N VAL A 20 3.77 -1.04 -3.98
CA VAL A 20 3.96 -2.44 -3.58
C VAL A 20 5.10 -2.61 -2.57
N GLY A 21 5.09 -3.78 -1.92
CA GLY A 21 6.21 -4.29 -1.12
C GLY A 21 6.13 -3.97 0.36
N GLY A 22 6.03 -5.02 1.18
CA GLY A 22 6.06 -4.96 2.64
C GLY A 22 4.75 -4.51 3.31
N ILE A 23 3.60 -4.67 2.64
CA ILE A 23 2.30 -4.35 3.24
C ILE A 23 1.79 -5.57 4.02
N MET A 24 1.72 -5.44 5.35
CA MET A 24 1.39 -6.52 6.27
C MET A 24 0.16 -6.24 7.14
N ASN A 25 -0.35 -5.00 7.12
CA ASN A 25 -1.49 -4.54 7.90
C ASN A 25 -2.12 -3.28 7.25
N GLU A 26 -3.17 -2.75 7.89
CA GLU A 26 -3.87 -1.52 7.50
C GLU A 26 -2.95 -0.29 7.49
N ASP A 27 -2.16 -0.07 8.54
CA ASP A 27 -1.28 1.10 8.66
C ASP A 27 -0.25 1.15 7.52
N ASP A 28 0.28 0.00 7.12
CA ASP A 28 1.19 -0.11 5.98
C ASP A 28 0.50 0.29 4.68
N ALA A 29 -0.76 -0.09 4.50
CA ALA A 29 -1.56 0.31 3.34
C ALA A 29 -1.88 1.81 3.38
N LYS A 30 -2.33 2.32 4.52
CA LYS A 30 -2.65 3.74 4.74
C LYS A 30 -1.47 4.65 4.42
N GLN A 31 -0.27 4.30 4.89
CA GLN A 31 0.96 5.04 4.57
C GLN A 31 1.24 5.15 3.07
N ARG A 32 0.79 4.20 2.25
CA ARG A 32 0.98 4.21 0.79
C ARG A 32 0.01 5.18 0.14
N PHE A 33 -1.25 5.15 0.55
CA PHE A 33 -2.27 6.08 0.09
C PHE A 33 -1.93 7.51 0.51
N ASP A 34 -1.52 7.73 1.76
CA ASP A 34 -1.07 9.03 2.26
C ASP A 34 0.17 9.56 1.53
N ALA A 35 1.03 8.65 1.04
CA ALA A 35 2.19 9.00 0.21
C ALA A 35 1.82 9.25 -1.27
N GLY A 36 0.54 9.16 -1.63
CA GLY A 36 0.00 9.53 -2.95
C GLY A 36 -0.12 8.37 -3.94
N ALA A 37 -0.10 7.11 -3.50
CA ALA A 37 -0.43 5.99 -4.36
C ALA A 37 -1.94 5.91 -4.61
N GLU A 38 -2.35 5.62 -5.85
CA GLU A 38 -3.74 5.44 -6.23
C GLU A 38 -4.23 4.00 -5.95
N LEU A 39 -3.32 3.03 -5.99
CA LEU A 39 -3.60 1.62 -5.70
C LEU A 39 -2.43 0.98 -4.95
N ILE A 40 -2.70 -0.18 -4.34
CA ILE A 40 -1.67 -1.05 -3.75
C ILE A 40 -1.76 -2.48 -4.29
N GLN A 41 -0.64 -3.21 -4.25
CA GLN A 41 -0.63 -4.67 -4.43
C GLN A 41 0.14 -5.35 -3.30
N ILE A 42 -0.29 -6.56 -2.97
CA ILE A 42 0.20 -7.32 -1.81
C ILE A 42 0.58 -8.73 -2.28
N TYR A 43 1.77 -9.20 -1.87
CA TYR A 43 2.21 -10.57 -2.08
C TYR A 43 2.64 -11.21 -0.75
N THR A 44 3.78 -10.79 -0.20
CA THR A 44 4.33 -11.36 1.05
C THR A 44 3.33 -11.31 2.20
N GLY A 45 2.60 -10.20 2.34
CA GLY A 45 1.51 -10.09 3.31
C GLY A 45 0.43 -11.16 3.10
N PHE A 46 0.00 -11.39 1.86
CA PHE A 46 -1.00 -12.42 1.55
C PHE A 46 -0.50 -13.83 1.89
N VAL A 47 0.76 -14.14 1.58
CA VAL A 47 1.38 -15.44 1.90
C VAL A 47 1.42 -15.70 3.41
N TYR A 48 1.82 -14.71 4.22
CA TYR A 48 2.02 -14.89 5.66
C TYR A 48 0.80 -14.59 6.53
N ARG A 49 -0.14 -13.78 6.06
CA ARG A 49 -1.35 -13.38 6.83
C ARG A 49 -2.64 -13.99 6.26
N GLY A 50 -2.56 -14.65 5.11
CA GLY A 50 -3.69 -15.27 4.45
C GLY A 50 -4.70 -14.25 3.87
N PRO A 51 -5.81 -14.74 3.30
CA PRO A 51 -6.79 -13.91 2.60
C PRO A 51 -7.51 -12.90 3.50
N ARG A 52 -7.56 -13.15 4.81
CA ARG A 52 -8.15 -12.24 5.80
C ARG A 52 -7.51 -10.84 5.78
N LEU A 53 -6.22 -10.75 5.47
CA LEU A 53 -5.49 -9.48 5.39
C LEU A 53 -6.17 -8.48 4.43
N VAL A 54 -6.69 -8.96 3.30
CA VAL A 54 -7.32 -8.10 2.30
C VAL A 54 -8.58 -7.43 2.87
N GLY A 55 -9.40 -8.21 3.59
CA GLY A 55 -10.60 -7.69 4.25
C GLY A 55 -10.28 -6.75 5.42
N GLU A 56 -9.23 -7.05 6.19
CA GLU A 56 -8.76 -6.18 7.28
C GLU A 56 -8.34 -4.80 6.75
N ILE A 57 -7.49 -4.78 5.71
CA ILE A 57 -7.04 -3.54 5.08
C ILE A 57 -8.22 -2.77 4.49
N ALA A 58 -9.08 -3.44 3.71
CA ALA A 58 -10.20 -2.78 3.05
C ALA A 58 -11.17 -2.15 4.07
N SER A 59 -11.49 -2.87 5.15
CA SER A 59 -12.40 -2.38 6.19
C SER A 59 -11.79 -1.20 6.97
N GLY A 60 -10.49 -1.27 7.26
CA GLY A 60 -9.77 -0.20 7.97
C GLY A 60 -9.73 1.13 7.20
N LEU A 61 -9.61 1.07 5.87
CA LEU A 61 -9.53 2.26 5.02
C LEU A 61 -10.87 2.97 4.78
N ILE A 62 -12.01 2.36 5.13
CA ILE A 62 -13.36 2.90 4.89
C ILE A 62 -13.88 3.71 6.11
N ASN A 63 -13.21 3.63 7.26
CA ASN A 63 -13.54 4.40 8.46
C ASN A 63 -12.76 5.72 8.53
#